data_AF-X1H3S2-F1
#
_entry.id   AF-X1H3S2-F1
#
_cell.length_a   1.000
_cell.length_b   1.000
_cell.length_c   1.000
_cell.angle_alpha   90.00
_cell.angle_beta   90.00
_cell.angle_gamma   90.00
#
_symmetry.space_group_name_H-M   'P 1'
#
loop_
_entity.id
_entity.type
_entity.pdbx_description
1 polymer ?
#
loop_
_entity_poly.entity_id
_entity_poly.type
_entity_poly.pdbx_seq_one_letter_code
_entity_poly.pdbx_strand_id
1 'polypeptide(L)'
;MTKYYDNTRLTSYKDCPRMYYLRHVKHWRREGLSKDLAFGLAWHEAMDVVWGNINDTPDAIMNAAVEVFNSTWVEQGMKPPSELTIDDMNWLKTKTPGIGYEMIWNYIIQRQDMIQTFDILQIEQPFVVPLYTDDMSVLYCGRRDKVFRCNGQLIVGEHKTTGSYKKN
;
A
#
# COMPACT_ATOMS: atom_id res chain seq x y z
N MET A 1 -3.26 -13.34 -29.12
CA MET A 1 -3.31 -13.58 -27.66
C MET A 1 -3.03 -12.27 -26.97
N THR A 2 -3.95 -11.78 -26.13
CA THR A 2 -3.80 -10.49 -25.44
C THR A 2 -2.72 -10.58 -24.36
N LYS A 3 -1.82 -9.59 -24.31
CA LYS A 3 -0.71 -9.50 -23.36
C LYS A 3 -0.96 -8.36 -22.38
N TYR A 4 -0.82 -8.66 -21.09
CA TYR A 4 -0.97 -7.69 -20.01
C TYR A 4 0.38 -7.40 -19.36
N TYR A 5 0.66 -6.10 -19.20
CA TYR A 5 1.83 -5.59 -18.50
C TYR A 5 1.39 -4.71 -17.34
N ASP A 6 2.07 -4.84 -16.21
CA ASP A 6 1.85 -4.04 -15.02
C ASP A 6 3.16 -3.35 -14.60
N ASN A 7 3.06 -2.38 -13.69
CA ASN A 7 4.23 -1.61 -13.26
C ASN A 7 5.30 -2.50 -12.61
N THR A 8 4.91 -3.59 -11.93
CA THR A 8 5.84 -4.52 -11.28
C THR A 8 6.65 -5.29 -12.32
N ARG A 9 6.02 -5.75 -13.40
CA ARG A 9 6.66 -6.42 -14.54
C ARG A 9 7.64 -5.50 -15.24
N LEU A 10 7.21 -4.26 -15.54
CA LEU A 10 8.05 -3.27 -16.22
C LEU A 10 9.26 -2.89 -15.38
N THR A 11 9.04 -2.59 -14.10
CA THR A 11 10.13 -2.24 -13.16
C THR A 11 11.09 -3.41 -13.01
N SER A 12 10.58 -4.63 -12.77
CA SER A 12 11.45 -5.81 -12.61
C SER A 12 12.31 -6.09 -13.85
N TYR A 13 11.81 -5.83 -15.06
CA TYR A 13 12.59 -6.02 -16.29
C TYR A 13 13.65 -4.94 -16.46
N LYS A 14 13.28 -3.67 -16.21
CA LYS A 14 14.20 -2.53 -16.25
C LYS A 14 15.35 -2.71 -15.26
N ASP A 15 15.05 -3.21 -14.07
CA ASP A 15 16.06 -3.48 -13.05
C ASP A 15 16.98 -4.64 -13.44
N CYS A 16 16.40 -5.78 -13.83
CA CYS A 16 17.16 -6.95 -14.24
C CYS A 16 16.31 -7.93 -15.07
N PRO A 17 16.60 -8.13 -16.37
CA PRO A 17 15.86 -9.07 -17.21
C PRO A 17 15.83 -10.51 -16.69
N ARG A 18 16.91 -10.95 -16.01
CA ARG A 18 16.96 -12.28 -15.38
C ARG A 18 15.98 -12.38 -14.21
N MET A 19 15.89 -11.34 -13.38
CA MET A 19 14.91 -11.29 -12.28
C MET A 19 13.48 -11.36 -12.83
N TYR A 20 13.19 -10.60 -13.90
CA TYR A 20 11.91 -10.65 -14.57
C TYR A 20 11.57 -12.08 -15.05
N TYR A 21 12.52 -12.75 -15.72
CA TYR A 21 12.31 -14.12 -16.19
C TYR A 21 12.01 -15.08 -15.04
N LEU A 22 12.81 -15.07 -13.99
CA LEU A 22 12.60 -15.97 -12.85
C LEU A 22 11.26 -15.70 -12.13
N ARG A 23 10.92 -14.43 -11.91
CA ARG A 23 9.71 -14.05 -11.16
C ARG A 23 8.42 -14.17 -11.97
N HIS A 24 8.41 -13.68 -13.21
CA HIS A 24 7.19 -13.50 -13.99
C HIS A 24 6.99 -14.57 -15.07
N VAL A 25 8.06 -15.25 -15.51
CA VAL A 25 7.97 -16.35 -16.49
C VAL A 25 8.08 -17.72 -15.82
N LYS A 26 8.99 -17.88 -14.84
CA LYS A 26 9.12 -19.13 -14.06
C LYS A 26 8.28 -19.16 -12.79
N HIS A 27 7.61 -18.06 -12.45
CA HIS A 27 6.77 -17.93 -11.26
C HIS A 27 7.50 -18.24 -9.94
N TRP A 28 8.82 -18.03 -9.89
CA TRP A 28 9.57 -18.24 -8.66
C TRP A 28 9.18 -17.17 -7.63
N ARG A 29 8.84 -17.63 -6.42
CA ARG A 29 8.53 -16.81 -5.26
C ARG A 29 9.45 -17.21 -4.11
N ARG A 30 9.74 -16.25 -3.24
CA ARG A 30 10.45 -16.53 -2.00
C ARG A 30 9.53 -17.34 -1.10
N GLU A 31 10.08 -18.38 -0.46
CA GLU A 31 9.38 -19.12 0.58
C GLU A 31 9.30 -18.29 1.88
N GLY A 32 8.18 -18.43 2.59
CA GLY A 32 7.94 -17.80 3.88
C GLY A 32 7.25 -16.43 3.82
N LEU A 33 7.07 -15.85 5.01
CA LEU A 33 6.37 -14.59 5.21
C LEU A 33 7.26 -13.38 4.90
N SER A 34 6.66 -12.34 4.34
CA SER A 34 7.32 -11.05 4.11
C SER A 34 6.74 -10.00 5.06
N LYS A 35 7.47 -9.67 6.13
CA LYS A 35 7.10 -8.59 7.05
C LYS A 35 6.85 -7.26 6.35
N ASP A 36 7.64 -6.95 5.34
CA ASP A 36 7.52 -5.69 4.60
C ASP A 36 6.23 -5.65 3.78
N LEU A 37 5.84 -6.81 3.21
CA LEU A 37 4.59 -6.93 2.48
C LEU A 37 3.39 -6.86 3.42
N ALA A 38 3.40 -7.62 4.52
CA ALA A 38 2.30 -7.62 5.49
C ALA A 38 2.08 -6.24 6.10
N PHE A 39 3.17 -5.58 6.55
CA PHE A 39 3.11 -4.22 7.08
C PHE A 39 2.61 -3.23 6.03
N GLY A 40 3.12 -3.33 4.79
CA GLY A 40 2.69 -2.47 3.70
C GLY A 40 1.20 -2.60 3.40
N LEU A 41 0.68 -3.83 3.30
CA LEU A 41 -0.74 -4.09 3.07
C LEU A 41 -1.60 -3.58 4.22
N ALA A 42 -1.25 -3.89 5.47
CA ALA A 42 -1.96 -3.40 6.64
C ALA A 42 -1.99 -1.86 6.70
N TRP A 43 -0.90 -1.21 6.32
CA TRP A 43 -0.85 0.25 6.18
C TRP A 43 -1.79 0.78 5.10
N HIS A 44 -1.82 0.16 3.92
CA HIS A 44 -2.70 0.57 2.83
C HIS A 44 -4.18 0.48 3.24
N GLU A 45 -4.60 -0.66 3.80
CA GLU A 45 -5.99 -0.87 4.25
C GLU A 45 -6.36 0.12 5.37
N ALA A 46 -5.46 0.39 6.31
CA ALA A 46 -5.68 1.42 7.33
C ALA A 46 -5.82 2.84 6.73
N MET A 47 -5.05 3.17 5.69
CA MET A 47 -5.18 4.47 5.01
C MET A 47 -6.51 4.62 4.27
N ASP A 48 -7.10 3.53 3.77
CA ASP A 48 -8.43 3.59 3.17
C ASP A 48 -9.49 3.98 4.21
N VAL A 49 -9.37 3.46 5.44
CA VAL A 49 -10.21 3.88 6.57
C VAL A 49 -10.00 5.35 6.91
N VAL A 50 -8.75 5.81 7.01
CA VAL A 50 -8.43 7.22 7.32
C VAL A 50 -9.07 8.16 6.30
N TRP A 51 -8.94 7.84 5.01
CA TRP A 51 -9.48 8.69 3.94
C TRP A 51 -11.00 8.58 3.82
N GLY A 52 -11.58 7.40 4.10
CA GLY A 52 -13.02 7.19 4.09
C GLY A 52 -13.77 7.90 5.23
N ASN A 53 -13.09 8.19 6.35
CA ASN A 53 -13.72 8.74 7.56
C ASN A 53 -13.16 10.13 7.94
N ILE A 54 -12.68 10.91 6.98
CA ILE A 54 -11.93 12.15 7.25
C ILE A 54 -12.70 13.23 8.03
N ASN A 55 -14.03 13.13 8.03
CA ASN A 55 -14.93 14.06 8.72
C ASN A 55 -15.16 13.69 10.20
N ASP A 56 -14.68 12.52 10.64
CA ASP A 56 -14.80 12.08 12.03
C ASP A 56 -13.69 12.65 12.93
N THR A 57 -13.79 12.39 14.23
CA THR A 57 -12.76 12.80 15.18
C THR A 57 -11.48 11.98 14.99
N PRO A 58 -10.29 12.55 15.25
CA PRO A 58 -9.03 11.83 15.14
C PRO A 58 -9.02 10.48 15.87
N ASP A 59 -9.61 10.42 17.07
CA ASP A 59 -9.70 9.19 17.87
C ASP A 59 -10.59 8.13 17.22
N ALA A 60 -11.73 8.52 16.65
CA ALA A 60 -12.63 7.59 15.96
C ALA A 60 -11.95 6.99 14.71
N ILE A 61 -11.29 7.85 13.92
CA ILE A 61 -10.54 7.43 12.74
C ILE A 61 -9.41 6.48 13.13
N MET A 62 -8.66 6.83 14.18
CA MET A 62 -7.53 6.03 14.67
C MET A 62 -7.97 4.64 15.11
N ASN A 63 -9.05 4.53 15.89
CA ASN A 63 -9.56 3.25 16.36
C ASN A 63 -9.96 2.33 15.20
N ALA A 64 -10.72 2.86 14.24
CA ALA A 64 -11.14 2.11 13.07
C ALA A 64 -9.95 1.69 12.19
N ALA A 65 -8.97 2.57 11.98
CA ALA A 65 -7.79 2.29 11.17
C ALA A 65 -6.89 1.23 11.82
N VAL A 66 -6.72 1.26 13.15
CA VAL A 66 -5.95 0.25 13.90
C VAL A 66 -6.61 -1.12 13.86
N GLU A 67 -7.94 -1.17 13.95
CA GLU A 67 -8.69 -2.43 13.84
C GLU A 67 -8.43 -3.10 12.48
N VAL A 68 -8.57 -2.35 11.38
CA VAL A 68 -8.29 -2.85 10.03
C VAL A 68 -6.82 -3.22 9.86
N PHE A 69 -5.89 -2.40 10.35
CA PHE A 69 -4.46 -2.71 10.31
C PHE A 69 -4.17 -4.07 10.94
N ASN A 70 -4.72 -4.34 12.13
CA ASN A 70 -4.50 -5.59 12.86
C ASN A 70 -5.15 -6.79 12.18
N SER A 71 -6.36 -6.61 11.65
CA SER A 71 -7.04 -7.65 10.88
C SER A 71 -6.20 -8.06 9.67
N THR A 72 -5.78 -7.10 8.85
CA THR A 72 -4.94 -7.38 7.67
C THR A 72 -3.58 -7.96 8.07
N TRP A 73 -2.97 -7.47 9.14
CA TRP A 73 -1.70 -7.99 9.66
C TRP A 73 -1.78 -9.50 9.96
N VAL A 74 -2.83 -9.92 10.67
CA VAL A 74 -3.06 -11.32 11.02
C VAL A 74 -3.42 -12.15 9.79
N GLU A 75 -4.25 -11.63 8.89
CA GLU A 75 -4.59 -12.30 7.62
C GLU A 75 -3.36 -12.59 6.75
N GLN A 76 -2.34 -11.73 6.81
CA GLN A 76 -1.06 -11.93 6.13
C GLN A 76 -0.14 -12.94 6.86
N GLY A 77 -0.67 -13.66 7.86
CA GLY A 77 0.02 -14.73 8.58
C GLY A 77 0.94 -14.25 9.70
N MET A 78 0.85 -12.98 10.09
CA MET A 78 1.63 -12.46 11.22
C MET A 78 0.92 -12.73 12.55
N LYS A 79 1.71 -12.82 13.64
CA LYS A 79 1.15 -12.98 14.98
C LYS A 79 0.38 -11.74 15.41
N PRO A 80 -0.73 -11.88 16.14
CA PRO A 80 -1.45 -10.74 16.69
C PRO A 80 -0.54 -9.94 17.64
N PRO A 81 -0.73 -8.61 17.77
CA PRO A 81 0.14 -7.76 18.58
C PRO A 81 0.29 -8.21 20.04
N SER A 82 -0.76 -8.80 20.62
CA SER A 82 -0.78 -9.33 22.00
C SER A 82 0.13 -10.54 22.22
N GLU A 83 0.53 -11.23 21.15
CA GLU A 83 1.33 -12.45 21.19
C GLU A 83 2.75 -12.25 20.66
N LEU A 84 3.13 -11.00 20.33
CA LEU A 84 4.47 -10.69 19.85
C LEU A 84 5.50 -10.82 20.98
N THR A 85 6.50 -11.66 20.76
CA THR A 85 7.64 -11.83 21.66
C THR A 85 8.74 -10.82 21.37
N ILE A 86 9.73 -10.73 22.27
CA ILE A 86 10.94 -9.90 22.06
C ILE A 86 11.68 -10.31 20.77
N ASP A 87 11.75 -11.61 20.48
CA ASP A 87 12.41 -12.11 19.27
C ASP A 87 11.64 -11.75 18.00
N ASP A 88 10.30 -11.79 18.04
CA ASP A 88 9.47 -11.31 16.93
C ASP A 88 9.72 -9.82 16.68
N MET A 89 9.79 -9.01 17.73
CA MET A 89 10.08 -7.57 17.63
C MET A 89 11.46 -7.29 17.02
N ASN A 90 12.48 -8.06 17.42
CA ASN A 90 13.83 -7.99 16.85
C ASN A 90 13.84 -8.36 15.36
N TRP A 91 13.06 -9.37 14.96
CA TRP A 91 12.92 -9.73 13.55
C TRP A 91 12.18 -8.65 12.76
N LEU A 92 11.11 -8.08 13.31
CA LEU A 92 10.30 -7.04 12.67
C LEU A 92 11.06 -5.72 12.48
N LYS A 93 11.94 -5.36 13.42
CA LYS A 93 12.67 -4.08 13.45
C LYS A 93 11.70 -2.90 13.44
N THR A 94 11.63 -2.14 12.34
CA THR A 94 10.77 -0.95 12.20
C THR A 94 9.38 -1.28 11.68
N LYS A 95 9.07 -2.55 11.40
CA LYS A 95 7.80 -3.00 10.81
C LYS A 95 6.91 -3.66 11.87
N THR A 96 6.78 -3.03 13.03
CA THR A 96 5.97 -3.52 14.14
C THR A 96 4.61 -2.84 14.16
N PRO A 97 3.53 -3.50 14.62
CA PRO A 97 2.22 -2.87 14.74
C PRO A 97 2.25 -1.55 15.52
N GLY A 98 3.01 -1.49 16.61
CA GLY A 98 3.17 -0.26 17.41
C GLY A 98 3.71 0.93 16.59
N ILE A 99 4.69 0.72 15.70
CA ILE A 99 5.16 1.76 14.78
C ILE A 99 4.08 2.10 13.75
N GLY A 100 3.34 1.10 13.26
CA GLY A 100 2.19 1.32 12.39
C GLY A 100 1.16 2.27 13.02
N TYR A 101 0.82 2.06 14.29
CA TYR A 101 -0.12 2.92 15.02
C TYR A 101 0.40 4.35 15.16
N GLU A 102 1.67 4.51 15.54
CA GLU A 102 2.32 5.82 15.63
C GLU A 102 2.29 6.54 14.27
N MET A 103 2.56 5.81 13.18
CA MET A 103 2.50 6.34 11.82
C MET A 103 1.09 6.77 11.44
N ILE A 104 0.05 5.98 11.78
CA ILE A 104 -1.36 6.31 11.48
C ILE A 104 -1.75 7.58 12.23
N TRP A 105 -1.49 7.65 13.54
CA TRP A 105 -1.83 8.81 14.36
C TRP A 105 -1.15 10.08 13.85
N ASN A 106 0.16 10.02 13.61
CA ASN A 106 0.91 11.14 13.06
C ASN A 106 0.40 11.55 11.68
N TYR A 107 -0.03 10.59 10.86
CA TYR A 107 -0.62 10.88 9.57
C TYR A 107 -1.93 11.67 9.73
N ILE A 108 -2.84 11.21 10.59
CA ILE A 108 -4.13 11.87 10.87
C ILE A 108 -3.89 13.30 11.34
N ILE A 109 -3.12 13.48 12.43
CA ILE A 109 -2.90 14.81 13.03
C ILE A 109 -2.25 15.80 12.06
N GLN A 110 -1.31 15.35 11.21
CA GLN A 110 -0.61 16.25 10.30
C GLN A 110 -1.40 16.56 9.03
N ARG A 111 -2.33 15.69 8.63
CA ARG A 111 -2.90 15.74 7.27
C ARG A 111 -4.41 15.86 7.25
N GLN A 112 -5.13 15.74 8.38
CA GLN A 112 -6.58 15.76 8.38
C GLN A 112 -7.14 17.02 7.71
N ASP A 113 -6.70 18.20 8.14
CA ASP A 113 -7.13 19.48 7.57
C ASP A 113 -6.87 19.57 6.07
N MET A 114 -5.71 19.09 5.62
CA MET A 114 -5.35 19.05 4.20
C MET A 114 -6.26 18.08 3.44
N ILE A 115 -6.50 16.88 3.97
CA ILE A 115 -7.27 15.84 3.27
C ILE A 115 -8.73 16.28 3.10
N GLN A 116 -9.28 17.03 4.07
CA GLN A 116 -10.63 17.60 3.96
C GLN A 116 -10.78 18.60 2.80
N THR A 117 -9.67 19.11 2.25
CA THR A 117 -9.70 19.97 1.03
C THR A 117 -9.81 19.19 -0.28
N PHE A 118 -9.71 17.85 -0.22
CA PHE A 118 -9.76 16.99 -1.40
C PHE A 118 -11.15 16.40 -1.61
N ASP A 119 -11.64 16.45 -2.85
CA ASP A 119 -12.76 15.61 -3.25
C ASP A 119 -12.23 14.23 -3.65
N ILE A 120 -12.50 13.21 -2.84
CA ILE A 120 -12.13 11.83 -3.19
C ILE A 120 -13.04 11.36 -4.32
N LEU A 121 -12.45 11.07 -5.48
CA LEU A 121 -13.20 10.62 -6.66
C LEU A 121 -13.24 9.10 -6.76
N GLN A 122 -12.11 8.45 -6.47
CA GLN A 122 -11.93 7.01 -6.66
C GLN A 122 -10.93 6.47 -5.62
N ILE A 123 -11.24 5.31 -5.05
CA ILE A 123 -10.33 4.54 -4.19
C ILE A 123 -10.09 3.19 -4.89
N GLU A 124 -8.84 2.79 -4.99
CA GLU A 124 -8.39 1.46 -5.41
C GLU A 124 -8.93 1.01 -6.78
N GLN A 125 -9.05 1.95 -7.72
CA GLN A 125 -9.69 1.71 -9.01
C GLN A 125 -8.76 0.94 -9.97
N PRO A 126 -9.21 -0.21 -10.51
CA PRO A 126 -8.49 -0.89 -11.58
C PRO A 126 -8.55 -0.09 -12.88
N PHE A 127 -7.50 -0.20 -13.70
CA PHE A 127 -7.48 0.34 -15.04
C PHE A 127 -6.79 -0.62 -16.02
N VAL A 128 -7.18 -0.51 -17.28
CA VAL A 128 -6.55 -1.20 -18.42
C VAL A 128 -6.55 -0.24 -19.59
N VAL A 129 -5.39 -0.02 -20.19
CA VAL A 129 -5.22 0.87 -21.34
C VAL A 129 -4.32 0.20 -22.38
N PRO A 130 -4.58 0.39 -23.69
CA PRO A 130 -3.67 -0.09 -24.73
C PRO A 130 -2.33 0.66 -24.66
N LEU A 131 -1.22 -0.06 -24.82
CA LEU A 131 0.12 0.55 -24.88
C LEU A 131 0.42 1.15 -26.25
N TYR A 132 -0.15 0.58 -27.30
CA TYR A 132 0.03 1.01 -28.67
C TYR A 132 -1.32 1.40 -29.25
N THR A 133 -1.36 2.46 -30.05
CA THR A 133 -2.62 2.97 -30.64
C THR A 133 -3.11 2.10 -31.79
N ASP A 134 -2.21 1.36 -32.42
CA ASP A 134 -2.41 0.47 -33.56
C ASP A 134 -2.49 -1.03 -33.15
N ASP A 135 -2.04 -1.38 -31.94
CA ASP A 135 -2.13 -2.75 -31.40
C ASP A 135 -2.84 -2.80 -30.04
N MET A 136 -4.13 -3.10 -30.08
CA MET A 136 -4.99 -3.26 -28.90
C MET A 136 -4.77 -4.59 -28.15
N SER A 137 -3.89 -5.46 -28.64
CA SER A 137 -3.58 -6.74 -27.99
C SER A 137 -2.53 -6.61 -26.88
N VAL A 138 -1.85 -5.47 -26.78
CA VAL A 138 -0.86 -5.17 -25.74
C VAL A 138 -1.42 -4.12 -24.79
N LEU A 139 -1.73 -4.56 -23.57
CA LEU A 139 -2.43 -3.76 -22.57
C LEU A 139 -1.53 -3.48 -21.36
N TYR A 140 -1.56 -2.24 -20.88
CA TYR A 140 -1.03 -1.84 -19.58
C TYR A 140 -2.17 -1.79 -18.56
N CYS A 141 -1.99 -2.49 -17.45
CA CYS A 141 -3.00 -2.62 -16.41
C CYS A 141 -2.40 -2.36 -15.04
N GLY A 142 -3.26 -1.96 -14.11
CA GLY A 142 -2.87 -1.78 -12.72
C GLY A 142 -4.07 -1.36 -11.86
N ARG A 143 -3.74 -0.94 -10.65
CA ARG A 143 -4.69 -0.39 -9.67
C ARG A 143 -4.13 0.96 -9.23
N ARG A 144 -4.98 2.00 -9.22
CA ARG A 144 -4.62 3.30 -8.66
C ARG A 144 -5.07 3.34 -7.22
N ASP A 145 -4.16 3.59 -6.29
CA ASP A 145 -4.50 3.66 -4.86
C ASP A 145 -5.62 4.68 -4.62
N LYS A 146 -5.42 5.97 -4.99
CA LYS A 146 -6.45 7.01 -4.85
C LYS A 146 -6.40 8.03 -5.97
N VAL A 147 -7.58 8.51 -6.38
CA VAL A 147 -7.73 9.68 -7.25
C VAL A 147 -8.58 10.70 -6.52
N PHE A 148 -8.04 11.92 -6.38
CA PHE A 148 -8.74 13.02 -5.76
C PHE A 148 -8.65 14.29 -6.60
N ARG A 149 -9.62 15.18 -6.40
CA ARG A 149 -9.61 16.53 -6.97
C ARG A 149 -9.17 17.53 -5.91
N CYS A 150 -8.24 18.40 -6.28
CA CYS A 150 -7.84 19.55 -5.47
C CYS A 150 -7.73 20.77 -6.38
N ASN A 151 -8.35 21.90 -6.03
CA ASN A 151 -8.22 23.14 -6.79
C ASN A 151 -8.48 22.97 -8.31
N GLY A 152 -9.46 22.14 -8.67
CA GLY A 152 -9.82 21.82 -10.06
C GLY A 152 -8.89 20.84 -10.78
N GLN A 153 -7.80 20.40 -10.16
CA GLN A 153 -6.86 19.43 -10.73
C GLN A 153 -7.16 18.00 -10.26
N LEU A 154 -7.00 17.02 -11.16
CA LEU A 154 -7.03 15.60 -10.82
C LEU A 154 -5.63 15.16 -10.38
N ILE A 155 -5.54 14.58 -9.18
CA ILE A 155 -4.30 14.10 -8.58
C ILE A 155 -4.44 12.61 -8.31
N VAL A 156 -3.42 11.84 -8.67
CA VAL A 156 -3.29 10.43 -8.27
C VAL A 156 -2.34 10.38 -7.08
N GLY A 157 -2.83 9.89 -5.94
CA GLY A 157 -2.03 9.71 -4.73
C GLY A 157 -1.70 8.23 -4.52
N GLU A 158 -0.48 7.97 -4.04
CA GLU A 158 0.01 6.64 -3.70
C GLU A 158 0.56 6.66 -2.26
N HIS A 159 0.14 5.71 -1.43
CA HIS A 159 0.49 5.67 -0.01
C HIS A 159 1.66 4.73 0.24
N LYS A 160 2.90 5.22 0.18
CA LYS A 160 4.09 4.39 0.41
C LYS A 160 4.60 4.43 1.84
N THR A 161 4.93 3.26 2.39
CA THR A 161 5.73 3.15 3.62
C THR A 161 7.22 3.20 3.26
N THR A 162 7.80 4.40 3.21
CA THR A 162 9.24 4.53 2.92
C THR A 162 10.10 4.01 4.08
N GLY A 163 11.29 3.49 3.78
CA GLY A 163 12.27 3.01 4.77
C GLY A 163 12.96 4.13 5.58
N SER A 164 12.53 5.39 5.46
CA SER A 164 13.16 6.57 6.07
C SER A 164 13.04 6.63 7.59
N TYR A 165 12.44 5.63 8.25
CA TYR A 165 12.48 5.44 9.70
C TYR A 165 13.85 4.92 10.21
N LYS A 166 14.95 5.30 9.55
CA LYS A 166 16.29 5.16 10.11
C LYS A 166 16.61 6.46 10.86
N LYS A 167 16.60 6.40 12.19
CA LYS A 167 17.36 7.39 12.98
C LYS A 167 18.83 7.22 12.56
N ASN A 168 19.45 8.32 12.14
CA ASN A 168 20.91 8.41 12.11
C ASN A 168 21.45 8.21 13.52
#